data_AF-A0AA40F0V3-F1
#
_entry.id   AF-A0AA40F0V3-F1
#
_cell.length_a   1.000
_cell.length_b   1.000
_cell.length_c   1.000
_cell.angle_alpha   90.00
_cell.angle_beta   90.00
_cell.angle_gamma   90.00
#
_symmetry.space_group_name_H-M   'P 1'
#
loop_
_entity.id
_entity.type
_entity.pdbx_description
1 polymer ?
#
loop_
_entity_poly.entity_id
_entity_poly.type
_entity_poly.pdbx_seq_one_letter_code
_entity_poly.pdbx_strand_id
1 'polypeptide(L)'
;MALWNPDQLLSIAGKARPGELQCSAINTSDGRRCGWQKWSADPDNRAVQALLPSLAATPPGDITPARLMHLAELCLCRDKPAHASQQGALAARWRAIIRRHVAAQQQQQQEKRPRTPERDVLARAAYPSPASSPDSAASSSHRASSEISFEDDIAVLKSGGAWAVPAEEELEKTKEQLRVVLAEKTTLERDRATATEIAEQLLITCRAVQDEKSELQSAVEAREKEMGQTRERAGEAEREATRLRVERDDAQARLAGVEEEKQRFVGAVEAAQEALGEMRTGMDQLEKRVALLESDKEAFRQHLHEMSAELATEKTRVLKLLNRLAVDEKRDAGREVVPARKTLGEDGWKTRVQLWLRRLGGAHGKRPKVSKYDV
;
A
#
# COMPACT_ATOMS: atom_id res chain seq x y z
N MET A 1 -27.75 -29.01 8.60
CA MET A 1 -27.89 -28.18 7.37
C MET A 1 -26.67 -27.28 7.29
N ALA A 2 -25.96 -27.27 6.16
CA ALA A 2 -24.71 -26.50 6.02
C ALA A 2 -24.99 -25.01 6.21
N LEU A 3 -24.31 -24.39 7.19
CA LEU A 3 -24.55 -23.00 7.61
C LEU A 3 -24.19 -21.98 6.52
N TRP A 4 -23.35 -22.35 5.56
CA TRP A 4 -22.98 -21.56 4.37
C TRP A 4 -22.16 -22.46 3.41
N ASN A 5 -22.02 -22.07 2.14
CA ASN A 5 -21.28 -22.86 1.14
C ASN A 5 -19.91 -22.21 0.84
N PRO A 6 -18.78 -22.78 1.31
CA PRO A 6 -17.45 -22.24 1.04
C PRO A 6 -17.01 -22.39 -0.43
N ASP A 7 -17.70 -23.19 -1.25
CA ASP A 7 -17.41 -23.26 -2.69
C ASP A 7 -17.67 -21.92 -3.39
N GLN A 8 -18.49 -21.04 -2.79
CA GLN A 8 -18.66 -19.66 -3.26
C GLN A 8 -17.39 -18.82 -3.13
N LEU A 9 -16.44 -19.19 -2.25
CA LEU A 9 -15.13 -18.54 -2.21
C LEU A 9 -14.36 -18.84 -3.50
N LEU A 10 -14.48 -20.06 -4.01
CA LEU A 10 -13.82 -20.47 -5.25
C LEU A 10 -14.48 -19.87 -6.50
N SER A 11 -15.77 -19.51 -6.43
CA SER A 11 -16.53 -18.98 -7.56
C SER A 11 -16.23 -17.52 -7.93
N ILE A 12 -15.48 -16.78 -7.11
CA ILE A 12 -15.16 -15.35 -7.33
C ILE A 12 -14.30 -15.10 -8.59
N ALA A 13 -13.82 -16.13 -9.27
CA ALA A 13 -13.15 -16.03 -10.56
C ALA A 13 -14.05 -16.33 -11.78
N GLY A 14 -15.39 -16.40 -11.60
CA GLY A 14 -16.32 -16.78 -12.68
C GLY A 14 -16.20 -18.25 -13.10
N LYS A 15 -15.73 -19.08 -12.18
CA LYS A 15 -15.16 -20.39 -12.48
C LYS A 15 -15.49 -21.39 -11.38
N ALA A 16 -15.98 -22.56 -11.77
CA ALA A 16 -16.76 -23.48 -10.95
C ALA A 16 -15.89 -24.49 -10.16
N ARG A 17 -14.58 -24.48 -10.35
CA ARG A 17 -13.65 -25.46 -9.73
C ARG A 17 -12.40 -24.79 -9.18
N PRO A 18 -11.80 -25.28 -8.08
CA PRO A 18 -10.53 -24.75 -7.56
C PRO A 18 -9.41 -24.71 -8.62
N GLY A 19 -9.42 -25.67 -9.57
CA GLY A 19 -8.51 -25.75 -10.72
C GLY A 19 -8.68 -24.65 -11.77
N GLU A 20 -9.60 -23.71 -11.57
CA GLU A 20 -9.92 -22.66 -12.52
C GLU A 20 -9.53 -21.23 -12.06
N LEU A 21 -9.21 -21.03 -10.78
CA LEU A 21 -8.55 -19.81 -10.24
C LEU A 21 -7.22 -19.46 -10.96
N GLN A 22 -7.28 -18.71 -12.07
CA GLN A 22 -6.09 -18.32 -12.83
C GLN A 22 -5.32 -17.22 -12.09
N CYS A 23 -4.00 -17.39 -11.96
CA CYS A 23 -3.10 -16.29 -11.59
C CYS A 23 -3.22 -15.21 -12.66
N SER A 24 -3.63 -14.00 -12.30
CA SER A 24 -3.82 -12.89 -13.24
C SER A 24 -2.47 -12.24 -13.55
N ALA A 25 -1.59 -12.95 -14.24
CA ALA A 25 -0.44 -12.31 -14.89
C ALA A 25 -0.86 -11.92 -16.32
N ILE A 26 -1.14 -10.64 -16.49
CA ILE A 26 -0.98 -9.81 -17.70
C ILE A 26 -0.95 -10.60 -19.02
N ASN A 27 -2.07 -10.58 -19.77
CA ASN A 27 -2.19 -10.63 -21.25
C ASN A 27 -1.11 -11.36 -22.09
N THR A 28 -0.61 -12.51 -21.67
CA THR A 28 0.17 -13.40 -22.53
C THR A 28 -0.53 -14.73 -22.65
N SER A 29 -0.72 -15.17 -23.89
CA SER A 29 -1.38 -16.39 -24.36
C SER A 29 -0.81 -17.72 -23.83
N ASP A 30 0.07 -17.70 -22.83
CA ASP A 30 0.59 -18.88 -22.13
C ASP A 30 -0.19 -19.14 -20.84
N GLY A 31 -1.51 -19.18 -20.97
CA GLY A 31 -2.49 -19.50 -19.92
C GLY A 31 -2.46 -20.95 -19.43
N ARG A 32 -1.31 -21.62 -19.45
CA ARG A 32 -1.08 -22.86 -18.70
C ARG A 32 -0.44 -22.47 -17.38
N ARG A 33 -1.22 -22.60 -16.31
CA ARG A 33 -0.82 -22.34 -14.93
C ARG A 33 0.63 -22.72 -14.67
N CYS A 34 1.32 -21.90 -13.91
CA CYS A 34 2.43 -22.37 -13.11
C CYS A 34 1.84 -23.48 -12.19
N GLY A 35 2.06 -24.74 -12.54
CA GLY A 35 2.03 -25.88 -11.63
C GLY A 35 0.75 -26.67 -11.37
N TRP A 36 -0.39 -26.51 -12.05
CA TRP A 36 -1.56 -27.42 -11.83
C TRP A 36 -1.92 -28.21 -13.09
N GLN A 37 -1.03 -29.08 -13.56
CA GLN A 37 -1.31 -29.96 -14.70
C GLN A 37 -1.86 -31.34 -14.30
N LYS A 38 -1.77 -31.75 -13.03
CA LYS A 38 -2.34 -33.02 -12.53
C LYS A 38 -3.06 -32.82 -11.21
N TRP A 39 -4.32 -32.45 -11.30
CA TRP A 39 -5.21 -32.17 -10.16
C TRP A 39 -5.20 -33.26 -9.10
N SER A 40 -5.07 -34.54 -9.45
CA SER A 40 -5.12 -35.65 -8.48
C SER A 40 -3.83 -35.91 -7.68
N ALA A 41 -2.68 -35.36 -8.12
CA ALA A 41 -1.37 -35.70 -7.56
C ALA A 41 -0.69 -34.56 -6.78
N ASP A 42 -1.26 -33.36 -6.79
CA ASP A 42 -0.66 -32.19 -6.16
C ASP A 42 -0.94 -32.16 -4.64
N PRO A 43 0.09 -32.09 -3.78
CA PRO A 43 -0.09 -31.97 -2.33
C PRO A 43 -0.88 -30.72 -1.92
N ASP A 44 -0.75 -29.61 -2.65
CA ASP A 44 -1.46 -28.37 -2.33
C ASP A 44 -2.95 -28.51 -2.65
N ASN A 45 -3.33 -29.27 -3.69
CA ASN A 45 -4.74 -29.56 -3.96
C ASN A 45 -5.38 -30.42 -2.87
N ARG A 46 -4.66 -31.43 -2.36
CA ARG A 46 -5.15 -32.22 -1.23
C ARG A 46 -5.34 -31.35 0.01
N ALA A 47 -4.41 -30.41 0.24
CA ALA A 47 -4.54 -29.44 1.33
C ALA A 47 -5.76 -28.51 1.15
N VAL A 48 -6.02 -28.02 -0.07
CA VAL A 48 -7.24 -27.24 -0.37
C VAL A 48 -8.50 -28.07 -0.15
N GLN A 49 -8.54 -29.30 -0.65
CA GLN A 49 -9.68 -30.22 -0.49
C GLN A 49 -9.92 -30.62 0.96
N ALA A 50 -8.88 -30.64 1.80
CA ALA A 50 -9.03 -30.84 3.25
C ALA A 50 -9.47 -29.55 3.98
N LEU A 51 -9.02 -28.39 3.51
CA LEU A 51 -9.29 -27.09 4.15
C LEU A 51 -10.72 -26.60 3.90
N LEU A 52 -11.29 -26.83 2.71
CA LEU A 52 -12.63 -26.37 2.35
C LEU A 52 -13.75 -26.96 3.25
N PRO A 53 -13.80 -28.28 3.52
CA PRO A 53 -14.76 -28.84 4.48
C PRO A 53 -14.59 -28.28 5.89
N SER A 54 -13.34 -28.06 6.32
CA SER A 54 -13.05 -27.45 7.61
C SER A 54 -13.57 -26.01 7.70
N LEU A 55 -13.49 -25.25 6.59
CA LEU A 55 -14.12 -23.93 6.50
C LEU A 55 -15.65 -24.05 6.49
N ALA A 56 -16.23 -24.99 5.75
CA ALA A 56 -17.68 -25.23 5.70
C ALA A 56 -18.30 -25.50 7.08
N ALA A 57 -17.57 -26.23 7.92
CA ALA A 57 -17.98 -26.57 9.28
C ALA A 57 -17.82 -25.42 10.28
N THR A 58 -17.04 -24.39 9.93
CA THR A 58 -16.82 -23.22 10.78
C THR A 58 -17.90 -22.17 10.51
N PRO A 59 -18.52 -21.55 11.53
CA PRO A 59 -19.43 -20.42 11.33
C PRO A 59 -18.70 -19.28 10.58
N PRO A 60 -19.36 -18.56 9.66
CA PRO A 60 -18.69 -17.55 8.85
C PRO A 60 -18.03 -16.43 9.70
N GLY A 61 -18.59 -16.13 10.88
CA GLY A 61 -18.03 -15.17 11.83
C GLY A 61 -16.68 -15.58 12.44
N ASP A 62 -16.39 -16.88 12.51
CA ASP A 62 -15.20 -17.43 13.17
C ASP A 62 -14.04 -17.69 12.19
N ILE A 63 -14.22 -17.35 10.92
CA ILE A 63 -13.20 -17.58 9.88
C ILE A 63 -12.16 -16.47 9.95
N THR A 64 -10.98 -16.82 10.42
CA THR A 64 -9.89 -15.86 10.59
C THR A 64 -9.26 -15.45 9.24
N PRO A 65 -8.71 -14.22 9.14
CA PRO A 65 -7.97 -13.78 7.95
C PRO A 65 -6.79 -14.70 7.60
N ALA A 66 -6.14 -15.28 8.61
CA ALA A 66 -5.02 -16.21 8.42
C ALA A 66 -5.43 -17.48 7.66
N ARG A 67 -6.62 -18.03 7.94
CA ARG A 67 -7.14 -19.22 7.22
C ARG A 67 -7.43 -18.91 5.76
N LEU A 68 -7.91 -17.70 5.46
CA LEU A 68 -8.17 -17.26 4.08
C LEU A 68 -6.88 -16.95 3.33
N MET A 69 -5.87 -16.39 4.00
CA MET A 69 -4.53 -16.22 3.44
C MET A 69 -3.89 -17.57 3.12
N HIS A 70 -4.01 -18.56 4.01
CA HIS A 70 -3.51 -19.90 3.77
C HIS A 70 -4.22 -20.58 2.59
N LEU A 71 -5.55 -20.45 2.49
CA LEU A 71 -6.29 -20.93 1.32
C LEU A 71 -5.79 -20.23 0.03
N ALA A 72 -5.48 -18.93 0.08
CA ALA A 72 -5.02 -18.18 -1.08
C ALA A 72 -3.61 -18.58 -1.49
N GLU A 73 -2.75 -18.86 -0.51
CA GLU A 73 -1.40 -19.40 -0.71
C GLU A 73 -1.45 -20.75 -1.41
N LEU A 74 -2.32 -21.66 -0.95
CA LEU A 74 -2.50 -22.96 -1.58
C LEU A 74 -3.11 -22.87 -2.99
N CYS A 75 -3.83 -21.79 -3.31
CA CYS A 75 -4.46 -21.60 -4.63
C CYS A 75 -3.58 -20.86 -5.65
N LEU A 76 -2.46 -20.27 -5.23
CA LEU A 76 -1.58 -19.43 -6.06
C LEU A 76 -0.15 -19.99 -6.07
N CYS A 77 0.59 -19.77 -7.16
CA CYS A 77 1.91 -20.37 -7.31
C CYS A 77 2.93 -19.67 -6.39
N ARG A 78 3.72 -20.44 -5.63
CA ARG A 78 4.75 -19.93 -4.70
C ARG A 78 5.96 -19.28 -5.40
N ASP A 79 6.28 -19.70 -6.62
CA ASP A 79 7.55 -19.35 -7.28
C ASP A 79 7.61 -17.92 -7.84
N LYS A 80 6.51 -17.17 -7.80
CA LYS A 80 6.47 -15.79 -8.34
C LYS A 80 6.23 -14.77 -7.23
N PRO A 81 7.17 -13.85 -6.97
CA PRO A 81 7.01 -12.81 -5.94
C PRO A 81 5.81 -11.88 -6.22
N ALA A 82 5.43 -11.72 -7.49
CA ALA A 82 4.23 -10.97 -7.89
C ALA A 82 2.91 -11.54 -7.31
N HIS A 83 2.88 -12.82 -6.91
CA HIS A 83 1.69 -13.46 -6.37
C HIS A 83 1.41 -13.13 -4.90
N ALA A 84 2.38 -12.61 -4.14
CA ALA A 84 2.14 -12.16 -2.77
C ALA A 84 1.09 -11.05 -2.71
N SER A 85 1.13 -10.13 -3.68
CA SER A 85 0.10 -9.08 -3.84
C SER A 85 -1.28 -9.65 -4.20
N GLN A 86 -1.31 -10.70 -5.03
CA GLN A 86 -2.53 -11.38 -5.45
C GLN A 86 -3.16 -12.19 -4.31
N GLN A 87 -2.35 -12.80 -3.45
CA GLN A 87 -2.81 -13.52 -2.25
C GLN A 87 -3.57 -12.57 -1.32
N GLY A 88 -3.00 -11.41 -1.02
CA GLY A 88 -3.65 -10.39 -0.18
C GLY A 88 -4.97 -9.90 -0.78
N ALA A 89 -4.99 -9.64 -2.09
CA ALA A 89 -6.20 -9.22 -2.80
C ALA A 89 -7.29 -10.31 -2.82
N LEU A 90 -6.93 -11.57 -3.02
CA LEU A 90 -7.85 -12.69 -3.04
C LEU A 90 -8.46 -12.95 -1.66
N ALA A 91 -7.63 -12.96 -0.61
CA ALA A 91 -8.09 -13.11 0.77
C ALA A 91 -8.97 -11.93 1.21
N ALA A 92 -8.71 -10.71 0.75
CA ALA A 92 -9.56 -9.55 1.02
C ALA A 92 -10.94 -9.69 0.36
N ARG A 93 -11.01 -10.18 -0.89
CA ARG A 93 -12.28 -10.47 -1.58
C ARG A 93 -13.08 -11.54 -0.85
N TRP A 94 -12.44 -12.63 -0.43
CA TRP A 94 -13.10 -13.68 0.36
C TRP A 94 -13.65 -13.19 1.69
N ARG A 95 -12.90 -12.33 2.40
CA ARG A 95 -13.40 -11.66 3.61
C ARG A 95 -14.66 -10.84 3.34
N ALA A 96 -14.73 -10.13 2.22
CA ALA A 96 -15.92 -9.36 1.86
C ALA A 96 -17.15 -10.27 1.63
N ILE A 97 -16.97 -11.44 1.01
CA ILE A 97 -18.05 -12.42 0.84
C ILE A 97 -18.53 -12.97 2.18
N ILE A 98 -17.60 -13.36 3.05
CA ILE A 98 -17.92 -13.87 4.39
C ILE A 98 -18.70 -12.83 5.19
N ARG A 99 -18.27 -11.57 5.17
CA ARG A 99 -18.99 -10.47 5.85
C ARG A 99 -20.42 -10.30 5.34
N ARG A 100 -20.63 -10.41 4.01
CA ARG A 100 -21.99 -10.35 3.44
C ARG A 100 -22.86 -11.49 3.93
N HIS A 101 -22.31 -12.71 4.02
CA HIS A 101 -23.03 -13.86 4.57
C HIS A 101 -23.36 -13.72 6.05
N VAL A 102 -22.42 -13.21 6.87
CA VAL A 102 -22.69 -12.92 8.29
C VAL A 102 -23.81 -11.88 8.43
N ALA A 103 -23.75 -10.80 7.65
CA ALA A 103 -24.78 -9.76 7.68
C ALA A 103 -26.16 -10.30 7.25
N ALA A 104 -26.21 -11.14 6.22
CA ALA A 104 -27.45 -11.78 5.76
C ALA A 104 -28.02 -12.74 6.83
N GLN A 105 -27.17 -13.52 7.51
CA GLN A 105 -27.60 -14.38 8.61
C GLN A 105 -28.16 -13.57 9.79
N GLN A 106 -27.50 -12.45 10.15
CA GLN A 106 -27.99 -11.57 11.21
C GLN A 106 -29.34 -10.94 10.88
N GLN A 107 -29.55 -10.50 9.62
CA GLN A 107 -30.85 -10.00 9.18
C GLN A 107 -31.94 -11.06 9.27
N GLN A 108 -31.67 -12.29 8.81
CA GLN A 108 -32.64 -13.40 8.94
C GLN A 108 -32.95 -13.76 10.40
N GLN A 109 -31.98 -13.64 11.31
CA GLN A 109 -32.22 -13.84 12.74
C GLN A 109 -33.07 -12.71 13.35
N GLN A 110 -32.88 -11.46 12.89
CA GLN A 110 -33.70 -10.33 13.30
C GLN A 110 -35.15 -10.46 12.79
N GLU A 111 -35.35 -10.95 11.57
CA GLU A 111 -36.68 -11.19 11.00
C GLU A 111 -37.42 -12.36 11.67
N LYS A 112 -36.69 -13.40 12.08
CA LYS A 112 -37.26 -14.55 12.80
C LYS A 112 -37.52 -14.29 14.29
N ARG A 113 -37.02 -13.18 14.84
CA ARG A 113 -37.32 -12.79 16.22
C ARG A 113 -38.77 -12.28 16.23
N PRO A 114 -39.71 -12.94 16.93
CA PRO A 114 -41.09 -12.49 16.98
C PRO A 114 -41.12 -11.04 17.46
N ARG A 115 -41.79 -10.17 16.69
CA ARG A 115 -42.09 -8.81 17.11
C ARG A 115 -43.01 -8.92 18.33
N THR A 116 -42.42 -8.85 19.52
CA THR A 116 -43.21 -8.72 20.75
C THR A 116 -43.91 -7.36 20.70
N PRO A 117 -45.24 -7.30 20.94
CA PRO A 117 -46.02 -6.05 20.85
C PRO A 117 -45.67 -5.02 21.94
N GLU A 118 -44.77 -5.33 22.88
CA GLU A 118 -44.39 -4.41 23.95
C GLU A 118 -43.55 -3.21 23.50
N ARG A 119 -42.89 -3.29 22.34
CA ARG A 119 -41.98 -2.22 21.90
C ARG A 119 -42.72 -0.97 21.38
N ASP A 120 -43.96 -1.11 20.93
CA ASP A 120 -44.80 0.01 20.50
C ASP A 120 -45.50 0.72 21.67
N VAL A 121 -45.63 0.06 22.83
CA VAL A 121 -46.20 0.66 24.04
C VAL A 121 -45.19 1.55 24.76
N LEU A 122 -43.89 1.19 24.74
CA LEU A 122 -42.84 1.98 25.38
C LEU A 122 -42.33 3.15 24.53
N ALA A 123 -42.41 3.08 23.20
CA ALA A 123 -42.02 4.19 22.32
C ALA A 123 -42.99 5.40 22.41
N ARG A 124 -44.21 5.21 22.92
CA ARG A 124 -45.21 6.26 23.09
C ARG A 124 -45.20 6.92 24.49
N ALA A 125 -44.44 6.37 25.44
CA ALA A 125 -44.30 6.90 26.80
C ALA A 125 -43.06 7.79 27.00
N ALA A 126 -42.18 7.91 26.00
CA ALA A 126 -40.92 8.66 26.09
C ALA A 126 -41.00 10.01 25.36
N TYR A 127 -41.89 10.90 25.81
CA TYR A 127 -41.76 12.35 25.56
C TYR A 127 -41.98 13.09 26.87
N PRO A 128 -40.92 13.62 27.52
CA PRO A 128 -41.07 14.57 28.60
C PRO A 128 -41.25 15.97 28.00
N SER A 129 -42.42 16.57 28.25
CA SER A 129 -42.61 18.02 28.06
C SER A 129 -42.13 18.73 29.34
N PRO A 130 -41.27 19.76 29.26
CA PRO A 130 -40.72 20.41 30.44
C PRO A 130 -41.58 21.58 30.91
N ALA A 131 -41.49 21.81 32.23
CA ALA A 131 -41.79 23.05 32.94
C ALA A 131 -43.28 23.43 33.12
N SER A 132 -43.78 23.28 34.34
CA SER A 132 -44.01 24.41 35.25
C SER A 132 -44.48 23.93 36.63
N SER A 133 -43.62 24.14 37.63
CA SER A 133 -44.04 24.49 39.01
C SER A 133 -43.83 26.01 39.13
N PRO A 134 -44.45 26.76 40.07
CA PRO A 134 -44.80 26.31 41.43
C PRO A 134 -46.09 26.90 42.03
N ASP A 135 -46.23 26.65 43.33
CA ASP A 135 -47.05 27.33 44.35
C ASP A 135 -48.45 26.80 44.64
N SER A 136 -48.57 26.18 45.83
CA SER A 136 -49.51 26.55 46.92
C SER A 136 -49.62 25.34 47.85
N ALA A 137 -49.04 25.37 49.05
CA ALA A 137 -49.59 26.01 50.25
C ALA A 137 -50.07 24.92 51.22
N ALA A 138 -49.75 25.15 52.48
CA ALA A 138 -50.01 24.30 53.62
C ALA A 138 -51.51 24.04 53.88
N SER A 139 -51.79 22.84 54.40
CA SER A 139 -52.88 22.51 55.35
C SER A 139 -52.63 21.05 55.75
N SER A 140 -52.21 20.69 56.98
CA SER A 140 -52.89 20.86 58.27
C SER A 140 -54.33 20.32 58.26
N SER A 141 -54.67 19.54 59.29
CA SER A 141 -55.96 18.89 59.57
C SER A 141 -56.29 17.65 58.72
N HIS A 142 -56.80 16.53 59.23
CA HIS A 142 -57.29 16.14 60.54
C HIS A 142 -57.07 14.62 60.69
N ARG A 143 -56.47 14.20 61.80
CA ARG A 143 -56.50 12.82 62.28
C ARG A 143 -57.84 12.65 63.01
N ALA A 144 -58.84 12.10 62.33
CA ALA A 144 -60.08 11.69 62.97
C ALA A 144 -59.91 10.25 63.47
N SER A 145 -59.53 10.13 64.74
CA SER A 145 -59.80 8.94 65.54
C SER A 145 -61.32 8.87 65.74
N SER A 146 -61.97 7.84 65.19
CA SER A 146 -63.31 7.47 65.63
C SER A 146 -63.16 6.40 66.71
N GLU A 147 -63.00 6.86 67.94
CA GLU A 147 -63.37 6.09 69.11
C GLU A 147 -64.89 5.91 69.07
N ILE A 148 -65.35 4.67 68.89
CA ILE A 148 -66.75 4.30 69.11
C ILE A 148 -66.88 4.16 70.63
N SER A 149 -67.24 5.26 71.29
CA SER A 149 -67.77 5.29 72.64
C SER A 149 -69.15 4.61 72.62
N PHE A 150 -69.29 3.54 73.40
CA PHE A 150 -70.53 2.78 73.55
C PHE A 150 -70.98 2.89 75.01
N GLU A 151 -71.32 4.09 75.44
CA GLU A 151 -71.81 4.39 76.79
C GLU A 151 -72.60 5.70 76.73
N ASP A 152 -73.85 5.63 76.26
CA ASP A 152 -74.98 6.41 76.76
C ASP A 152 -76.21 6.10 75.90
N ASP A 153 -77.05 5.19 76.40
CA ASP A 153 -78.50 5.13 76.16
C ASP A 153 -79.12 4.19 77.22
N ILE A 154 -79.02 4.61 78.50
CA ILE A 154 -79.90 4.12 79.56
C ILE A 154 -80.66 5.33 80.13
N ALA A 155 -81.73 5.71 79.45
CA ALA A 155 -82.91 6.29 80.08
C ALA A 155 -84.03 6.39 79.04
N VAL A 156 -85.27 6.11 79.48
CA VAL A 156 -86.52 6.15 78.70
C VAL A 156 -86.69 4.84 77.89
N LEU A 157 -87.36 3.81 78.41
CA LEU A 157 -88.82 3.75 78.54
C LEU A 157 -89.24 2.77 79.65
N LYS A 158 -89.75 3.31 80.77
CA LYS A 158 -90.66 2.62 81.68
C LYS A 158 -92.07 3.18 81.44
N SER A 159 -92.85 2.50 80.59
CA SER A 159 -94.30 2.58 80.59
C SER A 159 -94.84 1.27 80.04
N GLY A 160 -95.53 0.52 80.89
CA GLY A 160 -96.04 -0.80 80.58
C GLY A 160 -97.16 -0.79 79.54
N GLY A 161 -97.33 -1.94 78.89
CA GLY A 161 -98.47 -2.18 78.00
C GLY A 161 -98.15 -3.17 76.90
N ALA A 162 -98.23 -4.47 77.24
CA ALA A 162 -98.62 -5.57 76.38
C ALA A 162 -98.27 -5.47 74.87
N TRP A 163 -97.03 -5.80 74.52
CA TRP A 163 -96.70 -6.45 73.25
C TRP A 163 -95.60 -7.48 73.51
N ALA A 164 -96.00 -8.65 74.01
CA ALA A 164 -95.19 -9.85 73.87
C ALA A 164 -95.25 -10.25 72.39
N VAL A 165 -94.44 -9.59 71.57
CA VAL A 165 -93.93 -10.11 70.30
C VAL A 165 -92.48 -10.47 70.59
N PRO A 166 -92.07 -11.70 70.27
CA PRO A 166 -91.32 -12.51 71.20
C PRO A 166 -89.88 -12.02 71.26
N ALA A 167 -89.35 -11.83 72.47
CA ALA A 167 -87.93 -11.55 72.69
C ALA A 167 -87.00 -12.58 71.99
N GLU A 168 -87.55 -13.75 71.61
CA GLU A 168 -86.88 -14.74 70.77
C GLU A 168 -86.67 -14.32 69.30
N GLU A 169 -87.54 -13.50 68.70
CA GLU A 169 -87.44 -13.09 67.28
C GLU A 169 -86.38 -11.99 67.08
N GLU A 170 -86.33 -11.00 67.97
CA GLU A 170 -85.24 -10.00 68.02
C GLU A 170 -83.90 -10.67 68.38
N LEU A 171 -83.91 -11.68 69.26
CA LEU A 171 -82.73 -12.48 69.57
C LEU A 171 -82.26 -13.31 68.37
N GLU A 172 -83.16 -13.92 67.59
CA GLU A 172 -82.76 -14.62 66.37
C GLU A 172 -82.27 -13.66 65.28
N LYS A 173 -82.86 -12.47 65.16
CA LYS A 173 -82.38 -11.45 64.22
C LYS A 173 -80.96 -10.97 64.56
N THR A 174 -80.67 -10.74 65.84
CA THR A 174 -79.31 -10.36 66.28
C THR A 174 -78.32 -11.52 66.16
N LYS A 175 -78.72 -12.77 66.42
CA LYS A 175 -77.89 -13.95 66.12
C LYS A 175 -77.59 -14.07 64.63
N GLU A 176 -78.57 -13.81 63.76
CA GLU A 176 -78.38 -13.85 62.32
C GLU A 176 -77.45 -12.73 61.83
N GLN A 177 -77.61 -11.51 62.36
CA GLN A 177 -76.67 -10.42 62.11
C GLN A 177 -75.25 -10.77 62.60
N LEU A 178 -75.12 -11.43 63.77
CA LEU A 178 -73.84 -11.89 64.28
C LEU A 178 -73.23 -12.97 63.36
N ARG A 179 -74.04 -13.89 62.80
CA ARG A 179 -73.57 -14.88 61.81
C ARG A 179 -73.05 -14.20 60.55
N VAL A 180 -73.75 -13.19 60.04
CA VAL A 180 -73.32 -12.40 58.86
C VAL A 180 -72.01 -11.66 59.14
N VAL A 181 -71.91 -10.96 60.28
CA VAL A 181 -70.68 -10.23 60.66
C VAL A 181 -69.51 -11.19 60.89
N LEU A 182 -69.75 -12.37 61.46
CA LEU A 182 -68.72 -13.39 61.60
C LEU A 182 -68.29 -13.95 60.23
N ALA A 183 -69.22 -14.18 59.30
CA ALA A 183 -68.90 -14.60 57.95
C ALA A 183 -68.05 -13.55 57.21
N GLU A 184 -68.45 -12.27 57.26
CA GLU A 184 -67.69 -11.14 56.72
C GLU A 184 -66.31 -11.00 57.37
N LYS A 185 -66.20 -11.21 58.68
CA LYS A 185 -64.90 -11.23 59.36
C LYS A 185 -63.99 -12.32 58.78
N THR A 186 -64.51 -13.53 58.56
CA THR A 186 -63.70 -14.60 57.97
C THR A 186 -63.31 -14.33 56.52
N THR A 187 -64.13 -13.61 55.75
CA THR A 187 -63.75 -13.21 54.38
C THR A 187 -62.68 -12.13 54.41
N LEU A 188 -62.82 -11.11 55.26
CA LEU A 188 -61.80 -10.07 55.44
C LEU A 188 -60.46 -10.62 55.96
N GLU A 189 -60.48 -11.63 56.83
CA GLU A 189 -59.26 -12.31 57.27
C GLU A 189 -58.57 -13.08 56.14
N ARG A 190 -59.34 -13.71 55.24
CA ARG A 190 -58.79 -14.34 54.02
C ARG A 190 -58.25 -13.31 53.03
N ASP A 191 -58.97 -12.22 52.80
CA ASP A 191 -58.54 -11.13 51.92
C ASP A 191 -57.29 -10.45 52.47
N ARG A 192 -57.18 -10.29 53.79
CA ARG A 192 -55.98 -9.78 54.44
C ARG A 192 -54.79 -10.74 54.26
N ALA A 193 -54.99 -12.05 54.40
CA ALA A 193 -53.95 -13.04 54.20
C ALA A 193 -53.45 -13.07 52.74
N THR A 194 -54.35 -13.00 51.77
CA THR A 194 -53.98 -12.93 50.34
C THR A 194 -53.29 -11.61 50.00
N ALA A 195 -53.73 -10.48 50.56
CA ALA A 195 -53.07 -9.19 50.40
C ALA A 195 -51.64 -9.19 50.98
N THR A 196 -51.41 -9.85 52.12
CA THR A 196 -50.05 -10.01 52.67
C THR A 196 -49.15 -10.87 51.78
N GLU A 197 -49.68 -11.96 51.23
CA GLU A 197 -48.93 -12.83 50.31
C GLU A 197 -48.55 -12.09 49.02
N ILE A 198 -49.49 -11.31 48.44
CA ILE A 198 -49.21 -10.47 47.28
C ILE A 198 -48.16 -9.41 47.61
N ALA A 199 -48.25 -8.76 48.78
CA ALA A 199 -47.28 -7.74 49.19
C ALA A 199 -45.87 -8.32 49.36
N GLU A 200 -45.74 -9.52 49.92
CA GLU A 200 -44.46 -10.24 50.03
C GLU A 200 -43.89 -10.58 48.64
N GLN A 201 -44.73 -11.08 47.73
CA GLN A 201 -44.32 -11.39 46.36
C GLN A 201 -43.87 -10.14 45.59
N LEU A 202 -44.57 -9.01 45.77
CA LEU A 202 -44.19 -7.72 45.21
C LEU A 202 -42.86 -7.22 45.78
N LEU A 203 -42.60 -7.41 47.08
CA LEU A 203 -41.31 -7.05 47.67
C LEU A 203 -40.16 -7.89 47.12
N ILE A 204 -40.36 -9.20 46.93
CA ILE A 204 -39.36 -10.09 46.33
C ILE A 204 -39.06 -9.65 44.89
N THR A 205 -40.09 -9.39 44.09
CA THR A 205 -39.91 -8.95 42.70
C THR A 205 -39.26 -7.57 42.60
N CYS A 206 -39.65 -6.61 43.45
CA CYS A 206 -39.00 -5.29 43.50
C CYS A 206 -37.51 -5.39 43.83
N ARG A 207 -37.12 -6.28 44.76
CA ARG A 207 -35.70 -6.53 45.06
C ARG A 207 -34.96 -7.12 43.86
N ALA A 208 -35.52 -8.15 43.23
CA ALA A 208 -34.93 -8.75 42.04
C ALA A 208 -34.73 -7.75 40.89
N VAL A 209 -35.72 -6.88 40.64
CA VAL A 209 -35.62 -5.82 39.63
C VAL A 209 -34.57 -4.78 40.03
N GLN A 210 -34.42 -4.48 41.32
CA GLN A 210 -33.40 -3.55 41.79
C GLN A 210 -31.99 -4.12 41.65
N ASP A 211 -31.81 -5.41 41.92
CA ASP A 211 -30.55 -6.13 41.70
C ASP A 211 -30.20 -6.14 40.20
N GLU A 212 -31.15 -6.54 39.33
CA GLU A 212 -30.96 -6.54 37.87
C GLU A 212 -30.61 -5.14 37.35
N LYS A 213 -31.27 -4.09 37.86
CA LYS A 213 -30.95 -2.70 37.51
C LYS A 213 -29.49 -2.37 37.86
N SER A 214 -29.03 -2.76 39.04
CA SER A 214 -27.66 -2.47 39.48
C SER A 214 -26.62 -3.21 38.63
N GLU A 215 -26.90 -4.46 38.26
CA GLU A 215 -26.06 -5.25 37.37
C GLU A 215 -25.98 -4.63 35.97
N LEU A 216 -27.12 -4.22 35.41
CA LEU A 216 -27.18 -3.54 34.12
C LEU A 216 -26.43 -2.20 34.14
N GLN A 217 -26.53 -1.42 35.22
CA GLN A 217 -25.78 -0.17 35.37
C GLN A 217 -24.27 -0.42 35.36
N SER A 218 -23.79 -1.39 36.15
CA SER A 218 -22.38 -1.78 36.16
C SER A 218 -21.91 -2.26 34.78
N ALA A 219 -22.73 -3.05 34.08
CA ALA A 219 -22.42 -3.53 32.73
C ALA A 219 -22.34 -2.38 31.71
N VAL A 220 -23.20 -1.37 31.81
CA VAL A 220 -23.16 -0.18 30.95
C VAL A 220 -21.88 0.61 31.19
N GLU A 221 -21.52 0.88 32.45
CA GLU A 221 -20.27 1.60 32.80
C GLU A 221 -19.03 0.86 32.29
N ALA A 222 -18.98 -0.46 32.48
CA ALA A 222 -17.90 -1.29 31.96
C ALA A 222 -17.80 -1.19 30.43
N ARG A 223 -18.95 -1.23 29.74
CA ARG A 223 -19.01 -1.14 28.29
C ARG A 223 -18.61 0.23 27.76
N GLU A 224 -19.01 1.30 28.43
CA GLU A 224 -18.60 2.67 28.09
C GLU A 224 -17.09 2.85 28.22
N LYS A 225 -16.48 2.27 29.27
CA LYS A 225 -15.03 2.27 29.43
C LYS A 225 -14.31 1.52 28.31
N GLU A 226 -14.81 0.36 27.90
CA GLU A 226 -14.28 -0.38 26.75
C GLU A 226 -14.41 0.41 25.43
N MET A 227 -15.55 1.10 25.24
CA MET A 227 -15.74 1.97 24.08
C MET A 227 -14.76 3.15 24.08
N GLY A 228 -14.49 3.74 25.25
CA GLY A 228 -13.45 4.77 25.39
C GLY A 228 -12.07 4.27 24.96
N GLN A 229 -11.65 3.12 25.47
CA GLN A 229 -10.35 2.51 25.13
C GLN A 229 -10.23 2.15 23.65
N THR A 230 -11.29 1.60 23.06
CA THR A 230 -11.28 1.27 21.62
C THR A 230 -11.23 2.51 20.74
N ARG A 231 -11.90 3.60 21.15
CA ARG A 231 -11.82 4.90 20.47
C ARG A 231 -10.43 5.52 20.55
N GLU A 232 -9.76 5.43 21.70
CA GLU A 232 -8.37 5.88 21.86
C GLU A 232 -7.42 5.11 20.95
N ARG A 233 -7.48 3.76 20.96
CA ARG A 233 -6.68 2.91 20.07
C ARG A 233 -6.94 3.20 18.59
N ALA A 234 -8.20 3.47 18.22
CA ALA A 234 -8.54 3.87 16.85
C ALA A 234 -7.90 5.20 16.47
N GLY A 235 -7.91 6.19 17.38
CA GLY A 235 -7.25 7.48 17.17
C GLY A 235 -5.73 7.36 17.06
N GLU A 236 -5.09 6.50 17.86
CA GLU A 236 -3.65 6.22 17.74
C GLU A 236 -3.31 5.56 16.40
N ALA A 237 -4.10 4.56 15.98
CA ALA A 237 -3.92 3.90 14.69
C ALA A 237 -4.11 4.87 13.51
N GLU A 238 -5.03 5.82 13.61
CA GLU A 238 -5.24 6.85 12.58
C GLU A 238 -4.07 7.83 12.48
N ARG A 239 -3.50 8.26 13.62
CA ARG A 239 -2.28 9.08 13.66
C ARG A 239 -1.10 8.35 13.04
N GLU A 240 -0.91 7.08 13.39
CA GLU A 240 0.13 6.23 12.84
C GLU A 240 -0.02 6.05 11.32
N ALA A 241 -1.23 5.76 10.86
CA ALA A 241 -1.52 5.64 9.42
C ALA A 241 -1.23 6.94 8.65
N THR A 242 -1.50 8.10 9.28
CA THR A 242 -1.20 9.40 8.68
C THR A 242 0.31 9.63 8.61
N ARG A 243 1.06 9.27 9.67
CA ARG A 243 2.53 9.36 9.67
C ARG A 243 3.14 8.49 8.57
N LEU A 244 2.70 7.23 8.46
CA LEU A 244 3.18 6.30 7.44
C LEU A 244 2.83 6.74 6.01
N ARG A 245 1.73 7.46 5.80
CA ARG A 245 1.41 8.06 4.49
C ARG A 245 2.43 9.13 4.12
N VAL A 246 2.75 10.04 5.04
CA VAL A 246 3.76 11.09 4.83
C VAL A 246 5.12 10.48 4.55
N GLU A 247 5.57 9.51 5.36
CA GLU A 247 6.86 8.83 5.15
C GLU A 247 6.95 8.14 3.78
N ARG A 248 5.85 7.53 3.33
CA ARG A 248 5.77 6.89 2.02
C ARG A 248 5.80 7.90 0.87
N ASP A 249 5.10 9.02 1.01
CA ASP A 249 5.10 10.07 -0.01
C ASP A 249 6.50 10.74 -0.11
N ASP A 250 7.17 10.96 1.02
CA ASP A 250 8.57 11.41 1.06
C ASP A 250 9.53 10.41 0.39
N ALA A 251 9.36 9.11 0.66
CA ALA A 251 10.16 8.06 0.03
C ALA A 251 9.95 8.00 -1.49
N GLN A 252 8.71 8.21 -1.96
CA GLN A 252 8.39 8.28 -3.38
C GLN A 252 9.05 9.49 -4.05
N ALA A 253 9.05 10.66 -3.40
CA ALA A 253 9.72 11.86 -3.91
C ALA A 253 11.24 11.64 -4.04
N ARG A 254 11.88 11.01 -3.05
CA ARG A 254 13.31 10.65 -3.11
C ARG A 254 13.61 9.68 -4.24
N LEU A 255 12.75 8.68 -4.46
CA LEU A 255 12.91 7.70 -5.52
C LEU A 255 12.79 8.35 -6.91
N ALA A 256 11.86 9.29 -7.08
CA ALA A 256 11.75 10.07 -8.32
C ALA A 256 13.04 10.87 -8.59
N GLY A 257 13.62 11.52 -7.56
CA GLY A 257 14.88 12.23 -7.68
C GLY A 257 16.05 11.34 -8.10
N VAL A 258 16.17 10.14 -7.52
CA VAL A 258 17.21 9.17 -7.90
C VAL A 258 17.02 8.68 -9.34
N GLU A 259 15.79 8.47 -9.79
CA GLU A 259 15.54 8.05 -11.19
C GLU A 259 15.88 9.16 -12.18
N GLU A 260 15.63 10.43 -11.86
CA GLU A 260 16.09 11.57 -12.65
C GLU A 260 17.62 11.64 -12.72
N GLU A 261 18.32 11.49 -11.59
CA GLU A 261 19.78 11.47 -11.56
C GLU A 261 20.34 10.31 -12.38
N LYS A 262 19.74 9.13 -12.28
CA LYS A 262 20.09 7.97 -13.11
C LYS A 262 19.93 8.28 -14.60
N GLN A 263 18.84 8.91 -15.01
CA GLN A 263 18.65 9.32 -16.41
C GLN A 263 19.72 10.32 -16.86
N ARG A 264 20.08 11.29 -16.01
CA ARG A 264 21.20 12.23 -16.29
C ARG A 264 22.52 11.48 -16.45
N PHE A 265 22.82 10.51 -15.59
CA PHE A 265 24.03 9.70 -15.69
C PHE A 265 24.05 8.83 -16.95
N VAL A 266 22.93 8.21 -17.31
CA VAL A 266 22.82 7.43 -18.56
C VAL A 266 23.11 8.32 -19.77
N GLY A 267 22.50 9.50 -19.86
CA GLY A 267 22.77 10.44 -20.96
C GLY A 267 24.23 10.92 -20.99
N ALA A 268 24.85 11.15 -19.83
CA ALA A 268 26.27 11.51 -19.75
C ALA A 268 27.19 10.37 -20.24
N VAL A 269 26.85 9.11 -19.93
CA VAL A 269 27.60 7.94 -20.40
C VAL A 269 27.46 7.77 -21.91
N GLU A 270 26.25 7.93 -22.46
CA GLU A 270 26.01 7.86 -23.91
C GLU A 270 26.80 8.93 -24.66
N ALA A 271 26.78 10.19 -24.19
CA ALA A 271 27.56 11.27 -24.78
C ALA A 271 29.09 11.01 -24.71
N ALA A 272 29.58 10.45 -23.59
CA ALA A 272 30.98 10.08 -23.47
C ALA A 272 31.37 8.93 -24.42
N GLN A 273 30.48 7.96 -24.64
CA GLN A 273 30.69 6.87 -25.60
C GLN A 273 30.75 7.38 -27.04
N GLU A 274 29.89 8.34 -27.40
CA GLU A 274 29.90 8.98 -28.72
C GLU A 274 31.22 9.73 -28.95
N ALA A 275 31.64 10.56 -27.99
CA ALA A 275 32.92 11.29 -28.06
C ALA A 275 34.14 10.35 -28.17
N LEU A 276 34.13 9.22 -27.44
CA LEU A 276 35.16 8.18 -27.58
C LEU A 276 35.16 7.55 -28.98
N GLY A 277 33.97 7.32 -29.56
CA GLY A 277 33.81 6.85 -30.93
C GLY A 277 34.43 7.82 -31.94
N GLU A 278 34.12 9.11 -31.83
CA GLU A 278 34.69 10.16 -32.67
C GLU A 278 36.22 10.22 -32.55
N MET A 279 36.75 10.25 -31.33
CA MET A 279 38.20 10.25 -31.09
C MET A 279 38.89 9.04 -31.71
N ARG A 280 38.29 7.85 -31.62
CA ARG A 280 38.83 6.63 -32.23
C ARG A 280 38.88 6.75 -33.75
N THR A 281 37.82 7.24 -34.39
CA THR A 281 37.83 7.46 -35.84
C THR A 281 38.86 8.50 -36.26
N GLY A 282 39.06 9.55 -35.46
CA GLY A 282 40.12 10.54 -35.69
C GLY A 282 41.52 9.94 -35.58
N MET A 283 41.74 9.06 -34.59
CA MET A 283 43.00 8.34 -34.43
C MET A 283 43.28 7.43 -35.63
N ASP A 284 42.31 6.65 -36.09
CA ASP A 284 42.45 5.78 -37.28
C ASP A 284 42.79 6.59 -38.55
N GLN A 285 42.24 7.81 -38.68
CA GLN A 285 42.56 8.71 -39.79
C GLN A 285 44.00 9.25 -39.69
N LEU A 286 44.44 9.63 -38.48
CA LEU A 286 45.80 10.09 -38.25
C LEU A 286 46.81 8.97 -38.52
N GLU A 287 46.56 7.75 -38.08
CA GLU A 287 47.39 6.58 -38.36
C GLU A 287 47.57 6.34 -39.86
N LYS A 288 46.47 6.40 -40.64
CA LYS A 288 46.53 6.31 -42.12
C LYS A 288 47.38 7.42 -42.74
N ARG A 289 47.24 8.66 -42.26
CA ARG A 289 48.04 9.79 -42.76
C ARG A 289 49.51 9.64 -42.43
N VAL A 290 49.84 9.16 -41.23
CA VAL A 290 51.23 8.87 -40.84
C VAL A 290 51.82 7.80 -41.76
N ALA A 291 51.10 6.71 -42.01
CA ALA A 291 51.56 5.64 -42.90
C ALA A 291 51.82 6.15 -44.34
N LEU A 292 50.93 7.00 -44.88
CA LEU A 292 51.14 7.63 -46.19
C LEU A 292 52.39 8.52 -46.21
N LEU A 293 52.55 9.37 -45.19
CA LEU A 293 53.73 10.24 -45.09
C LEU A 293 55.04 9.45 -44.92
N GLU A 294 55.01 8.32 -44.22
CA GLU A 294 56.16 7.43 -44.11
C GLU A 294 56.52 6.79 -45.46
N SER A 295 55.52 6.36 -46.24
CA SER A 295 55.71 5.88 -47.61
C SER A 295 56.30 6.96 -48.53
N ASP A 296 55.75 8.16 -48.51
CA ASP A 296 56.25 9.29 -49.31
C ASP A 296 57.69 9.64 -48.94
N LYS A 297 58.00 9.67 -47.63
CA LYS A 297 59.36 9.90 -47.12
C LYS A 297 60.34 8.87 -47.65
N GLU A 298 59.95 7.60 -47.72
CA GLU A 298 60.81 6.54 -48.23
C GLU A 298 61.00 6.65 -49.76
N ALA A 299 59.95 6.98 -50.50
CA ALA A 299 60.05 7.26 -51.94
C ALA A 299 60.99 8.45 -52.21
N PHE A 300 60.90 9.54 -51.42
CA PHE A 300 61.82 10.67 -51.53
C PHE A 300 63.27 10.29 -51.23
N ARG A 301 63.51 9.41 -50.24
CA ARG A 301 64.87 8.90 -49.97
C ARG A 301 65.43 8.10 -51.13
N GLN A 302 64.62 7.23 -51.73
CA GLN A 302 65.02 6.46 -52.91
C GLN A 302 65.37 7.39 -54.07
N HIS A 303 64.52 8.37 -54.38
CA HIS A 303 64.77 9.35 -55.42
C HIS A 303 66.03 10.19 -55.14
N LEU A 304 66.27 10.60 -53.89
CA LEU A 304 67.51 11.29 -53.51
C LEU A 304 68.76 10.41 -53.71
N HIS A 305 68.66 9.12 -53.41
CA HIS A 305 69.74 8.16 -53.67
C HIS A 305 70.01 8.02 -55.17
N GLU A 306 68.97 7.87 -56.00
CA GLU A 306 69.08 7.82 -57.47
C GLU A 306 69.75 9.08 -58.03
N MET A 307 69.24 10.27 -57.67
CA MET A 307 69.82 11.55 -58.08
C MET A 307 71.28 11.70 -57.65
N SER A 308 71.64 11.21 -56.45
CA SER A 308 73.02 11.24 -55.98
C SER A 308 73.94 10.32 -56.80
N ALA A 309 73.43 9.17 -57.25
CA ALA A 309 74.15 8.23 -58.10
C ALA A 309 74.32 8.79 -59.52
N GLU A 310 73.28 9.38 -60.10
CA GLU A 310 73.35 10.11 -61.37
C GLU A 310 74.39 11.24 -61.31
N LEU A 311 74.38 12.04 -60.25
CA LEU A 311 75.36 13.10 -60.08
C LEU A 311 76.79 12.55 -59.98
N ALA A 312 77.00 11.41 -59.31
CA ALA A 312 78.31 10.77 -59.21
C ALA A 312 78.80 10.24 -60.57
N THR A 313 77.91 9.63 -61.36
CA THR A 313 78.23 9.15 -62.71
C THR A 313 78.54 10.30 -63.68
N GLU A 314 77.75 11.37 -63.65
CA GLU A 314 77.98 12.55 -64.49
C GLU A 314 79.26 13.28 -64.09
N LYS A 315 79.54 13.43 -62.78
CA LYS A 315 80.84 13.94 -62.30
C LYS A 315 82.00 13.12 -62.85
N THR A 316 81.89 11.79 -62.83
CA THR A 316 82.91 10.89 -63.38
C THR A 316 83.06 11.07 -64.90
N ARG A 317 81.96 11.25 -65.62
CA ARG A 317 81.95 11.53 -67.06
C ARG A 317 82.65 12.86 -67.39
N VAL A 318 82.32 13.92 -66.68
CA VAL A 318 82.95 15.24 -66.83
C VAL A 318 84.44 15.16 -66.52
N LEU A 319 84.84 14.49 -65.44
CA LEU A 319 86.26 14.29 -65.12
C LEU A 319 87.00 13.51 -66.23
N LYS A 320 86.38 12.48 -66.81
CA LYS A 320 86.95 11.76 -67.97
C LYS A 320 87.09 12.66 -69.19
N LEU A 321 86.10 13.51 -69.49
CA LEU A 321 86.17 14.48 -70.59
C LEU A 321 87.26 15.53 -70.36
N LEU A 322 87.35 16.08 -69.14
CA LEU A 322 88.41 17.01 -68.76
C LEU A 322 89.80 16.37 -68.87
N ASN A 323 89.96 15.11 -68.45
CA ASN A 323 91.22 14.39 -68.62
C ASN A 323 91.56 14.15 -70.10
N ARG A 324 90.57 13.84 -70.96
CA ARG A 324 90.79 13.72 -72.42
C ARG A 324 91.23 15.05 -73.02
N LEU A 325 90.53 16.15 -72.71
CA LEU A 325 90.89 17.48 -73.15
C LEU A 325 92.28 17.89 -72.66
N ALA A 326 92.67 17.57 -71.42
CA ALA A 326 94.01 17.83 -70.91
C ALA A 326 95.09 16.98 -71.59
N VAL A 327 94.77 15.77 -72.04
CA VAL A 327 95.65 14.93 -72.85
C VAL A 327 95.77 15.47 -74.27
N ASP A 328 94.67 15.92 -74.87
CA ASP A 328 94.63 16.53 -76.20
C ASP A 328 95.39 17.87 -76.21
N GLU A 329 95.23 18.69 -75.17
CA GLU A 329 96.00 19.94 -74.97
C GLU A 329 97.49 19.67 -74.81
N LYS A 330 97.88 18.56 -74.15
CA LYS A 330 99.29 18.09 -74.11
C LYS A 330 99.78 17.54 -75.45
N ARG A 331 98.89 17.03 -76.30
CA ARG A 331 99.20 16.51 -77.64
C ARG A 331 99.37 17.64 -78.65
N ASP A 332 98.55 18.68 -78.53
CA ASP A 332 98.64 19.91 -79.32
C ASP A 332 99.80 20.81 -78.86
N ALA A 333 100.20 20.77 -77.59
CA ALA A 333 101.45 21.38 -77.09
C ALA A 333 102.74 20.72 -77.62
N GLY A 334 102.63 19.65 -78.42
CA GLY A 334 103.70 19.15 -79.29
C GLY A 334 103.92 19.98 -80.57
N ARG A 335 103.09 21.01 -80.80
CA ARG A 335 103.38 22.14 -81.68
C ARG A 335 103.32 23.42 -80.84
N GLU A 336 104.44 24.11 -80.84
CA GLU A 336 104.78 25.29 -80.06
C GLU A 336 103.65 26.35 -79.98
N VAL A 337 102.95 26.44 -78.84
CA VAL A 337 102.21 27.65 -78.43
C VAL A 337 102.29 27.82 -76.90
N VAL A 338 103.05 28.84 -76.51
CA VAL A 338 103.07 29.67 -75.30
C VAL A 338 102.04 29.36 -74.18
N PRO A 339 102.47 29.17 -72.91
CA PRO A 339 101.56 29.02 -71.79
C PRO A 339 101.04 30.39 -71.29
N ALA A 340 99.76 30.68 -71.54
CA ALA A 340 99.04 31.74 -70.84
C ALA A 340 98.53 31.22 -69.48
N ARG A 341 99.43 31.19 -68.49
CA ARG A 341 99.11 30.90 -67.10
C ARG A 341 98.31 32.07 -66.51
N LYS A 342 96.99 32.13 -66.76
CA LYS A 342 96.07 32.94 -65.94
C LYS A 342 95.49 32.06 -64.85
N THR A 343 96.14 32.12 -63.70
CA THR A 343 95.58 31.71 -62.41
C THR A 343 94.26 32.45 -62.18
N LEU A 344 93.14 31.80 -62.48
CA LEU A 344 91.87 32.11 -61.84
C LEU A 344 92.00 31.63 -60.40
N GLY A 345 92.33 32.56 -59.50
CA GLY A 345 92.48 32.30 -58.07
C GLY A 345 91.24 31.64 -57.48
N GLU A 346 91.46 30.89 -56.41
CA GLU A 346 90.50 30.06 -55.65
C GLU A 346 89.23 30.78 -55.16
N ASP A 347 89.08 32.08 -55.43
CA ASP A 347 87.90 32.87 -55.08
C ASP A 347 86.84 32.89 -56.19
N GLY A 348 87.22 32.71 -57.46
CA GLY A 348 86.27 32.79 -58.58
C GLY A 348 85.23 31.67 -58.61
N TRP A 349 85.59 30.46 -58.16
CA TRP A 349 84.66 29.35 -58.08
C TRP A 349 83.76 29.46 -56.84
N LYS A 350 84.28 29.94 -55.70
CA LYS A 350 83.48 30.21 -54.50
C LYS A 350 82.37 31.22 -54.76
N THR A 351 82.65 32.29 -55.52
CA THR A 351 81.63 33.29 -55.87
C THR A 351 80.57 32.71 -56.81
N ARG A 352 80.94 31.85 -57.78
CA ARG A 352 79.96 31.18 -58.66
C ARG A 352 79.12 30.14 -57.91
N VAL A 353 79.71 29.39 -56.99
CA VAL A 353 78.97 28.42 -56.15
C VAL A 353 78.03 29.15 -55.18
N GLN A 354 78.43 30.28 -54.59
CA GLN A 354 77.52 31.12 -53.78
C GLN A 354 76.38 31.73 -54.59
N LEU A 355 76.64 32.21 -55.82
CA LEU A 355 75.59 32.71 -56.72
C LEU A 355 74.62 31.61 -57.14
N TRP A 356 75.11 30.39 -57.35
CA TRP A 356 74.28 29.23 -57.67
C TRP A 356 73.44 28.76 -56.46
N LEU A 357 74.02 28.73 -55.26
CA LEU A 357 73.30 28.42 -54.01
C LEU A 357 72.25 29.49 -53.65
N ARG A 358 72.51 30.78 -53.91
CA ARG A 358 71.49 31.84 -53.77
C ARG A 358 70.33 31.68 -54.77
N ARG A 359 70.61 31.18 -55.98
CA ARG A 359 69.59 30.97 -57.00
C ARG A 359 68.70 29.77 -56.70
N LEU A 360 69.22 28.76 -55.99
CA LEU A 360 68.46 27.60 -55.52
C LEU A 360 67.75 27.82 -54.17
N GLY A 361 68.29 28.67 -53.29
CA GLY A 361 67.69 28.99 -51.98
C GLY A 361 66.55 30.01 -51.99
N GLY A 362 66.20 30.58 -53.15
CA GLY A 362 65.23 31.67 -53.29
C GLY A 362 63.74 31.27 -53.31
N ALA A 363 63.39 29.99 -53.18
CA ALA A 363 62.02 29.49 -53.44
C ALA A 363 61.23 28.96 -52.23
N HIS A 364 61.73 29.05 -50.99
CA HIS A 364 60.95 28.62 -49.80
C HIS A 364 60.88 29.70 -48.72
N GLY A 365 60.13 30.76 -49.02
CA GLY A 365 59.76 31.83 -48.10
C GLY A 365 58.26 31.98 -47.96
N LYS A 366 57.53 30.93 -47.56
CA LYS A 366 56.19 31.05 -46.97
C LYS A 366 56.08 30.13 -45.77
N ARG A 367 56.37 30.67 -44.59
CA ARG A 367 55.92 30.09 -43.32
C ARG A 367 54.38 30.02 -43.36
N PRO A 368 53.74 28.88 -43.07
CA PRO A 368 52.31 28.88 -42.84
C PRO A 368 52.04 29.73 -41.59
N LYS A 369 51.16 30.73 -41.74
CA LYS A 369 50.59 31.44 -40.60
C LYS A 369 49.82 30.40 -39.77
N VAL A 370 50.30 30.14 -38.56
CA VAL A 370 49.51 29.47 -37.54
C VAL A 370 48.37 30.43 -37.19
N SER A 371 47.17 30.14 -37.68
CA SER A 371 45.94 30.79 -37.24
C SER A 371 45.63 30.26 -35.85
N LYS A 372 45.70 31.15 -34.85
CA LYS A 372 45.01 30.97 -33.56
C LYS A 372 43.53 31.34 -33.77
N TYR A 373 42.66 30.82 -32.90
CA TYR A 373 41.17 30.89 -32.87
C TYR A 373 40.52 29.81 -33.76
N ASP A 374 39.55 28.98 -33.33
CA ASP A 374 38.71 28.89 -32.13
C ASP A 374 38.19 27.43 -32.02
N VAL A 375 38.28 26.79 -30.85
CA VAL A 375 37.24 26.00 -30.12
C VAL A 375 37.74 25.85 -28.68
#